data_AF-A0A379FFS2-F1
#
_entry.id   AF-A0A379FFS2-F1
#
_cell.length_a   1.000
_cell.length_b   1.000
_cell.length_c   1.000
_cell.angle_alpha   90.00
_cell.angle_beta   90.00
_cell.angle_gamma   90.00
#
_symmetry.space_group_name_H-M   'P 1'
#
loop_
_entity.id
_entity.type
_entity.pdbx_description
1 polymer ?
#
loop_
_entity_poly.entity_id
_entity_poly.type
_entity_poly.pdbx_seq_one_letter_code
_entity_poly.pdbx_strand_id
1 'polypeptide(L)'
;MLIGMRFLHGFAAAAASVVINALMRDMFSRDEFSRSMSFVALVMTIAPLLAPLLGAWVMNWFSWHAIFWSIAIAAIIAAALIALYIPETLPKQHRQRFSLRVTFSQFISLFRARRVLCYILASGFSFAGMFSFLSGRAFCLYRTTWYSIRPIWLVLWF
;
A
#
# COMPACT_ATOMS: atom_id res chain seq x y z
N MET A 1 8.57 3.23 -19.75
CA MET A 1 9.27 2.52 -18.66
C MET A 1 8.76 2.92 -17.27
N LEU A 2 8.65 4.22 -16.94
CA LEU A 2 8.21 4.67 -15.61
C LEU A 2 6.81 4.18 -15.17
N ILE A 3 5.84 4.18 -16.09
CA ILE A 3 4.46 3.75 -15.82
C ILE A 3 4.40 2.26 -15.45
N GLY A 4 5.21 1.42 -16.11
CA GLY A 4 5.30 0.00 -15.79
C GLY A 4 5.86 -0.24 -14.39
N MET A 5 6.86 0.54 -13.97
CA MET A 5 7.40 0.46 -12.61
C MET A 5 6.40 0.98 -11.56
N ARG A 6 5.60 2.00 -11.87
CA ARG A 6 4.50 2.47 -11.00
C ARG A 6 3.41 1.41 -10.85
N PHE A 7 3.06 0.73 -11.94
CA PHE A 7 2.13 -0.41 -11.88
C PHE A 7 2.67 -1.52 -10.98
N LEU A 8 3.95 -1.88 -11.13
CA LEU A 8 4.58 -2.90 -10.29
C LEU A 8 4.61 -2.48 -8.81
N HIS A 9 4.94 -1.22 -8.50
CA HIS A 9 4.87 -0.70 -7.12
C HIS A 9 3.46 -0.76 -6.55
N GLY A 10 2.44 -0.35 -7.31
CA GLY A 10 1.05 -0.43 -6.87
C GLY A 10 0.61 -1.88 -6.62
N PHE A 11 0.98 -2.80 -7.50
CA PHE A 11 0.71 -4.22 -7.35
C PHE A 11 1.40 -4.83 -6.11
N ALA A 12 2.69 -4.52 -5.92
CA ALA A 12 3.45 -4.98 -4.76
C ALA A 12 2.86 -4.44 -3.44
N ALA A 13 2.47 -3.16 -3.40
CA ALA A 13 1.83 -2.56 -2.24
C ALA A 13 0.48 -3.22 -1.91
N ALA A 14 -0.33 -3.52 -2.94
CA ALA A 14 -1.58 -4.24 -2.77
C ALA A 14 -1.35 -5.64 -2.18
N ALA A 15 -0.40 -6.41 -2.72
CA ALA A 15 -0.04 -7.72 -2.20
C ALA A 15 0.44 -7.67 -0.75
N ALA A 16 1.33 -6.72 -0.42
CA ALA A 16 1.86 -6.54 0.92
C ALA A 16 0.76 -6.25 1.95
N SER A 17 -0.23 -5.40 1.61
CA SER A 17 -1.30 -5.03 2.54
C SER A 17 -2.14 -6.24 3.01
N VAL A 18 -2.35 -7.22 2.13
CA VAL A 18 -3.09 -8.45 2.43
C VAL A 18 -2.21 -9.43 3.21
N VAL A 19 -0.96 -9.63 2.76
CA VAL A 19 -0.03 -10.60 3.37
C VAL A 19 0.33 -10.19 4.79
N ILE A 20 0.58 -8.91 5.06
CA ILE A 20 0.93 -8.41 6.41
C ILE A 20 -0.21 -8.69 7.40
N ASN A 21 -1.45 -8.42 7.01
CA ASN A 21 -2.61 -8.68 7.87
C ASN A 21 -2.78 -10.19 8.16
N ALA A 22 -2.64 -11.03 7.13
CA ALA A 22 -2.70 -12.49 7.30
C ALA A 22 -1.59 -12.98 8.23
N LEU A 23 -0.34 -12.55 7.98
CA LEU A 23 0.83 -12.94 8.76
C LEU A 23 0.71 -12.51 10.22
N MET A 24 0.28 -11.27 10.49
CA MET A 24 0.05 -10.82 11.87
C MET A 24 -1.03 -11.67 12.57
N ARG A 25 -2.08 -12.06 11.85
CA ARG A 25 -3.13 -12.92 12.40
C ARG A 25 -2.64 -14.33 12.71
N ASP A 26 -1.68 -14.83 11.93
CA ASP A 26 -1.12 -16.17 12.08
C ASP A 26 -0.02 -16.22 13.15
N MET A 27 0.71 -15.12 13.39
CA MET A 27 1.85 -15.05 14.32
C MET A 27 1.48 -14.64 15.75
N PHE A 28 0.43 -13.84 15.94
CA PHE A 28 0.11 -13.26 17.25
C PHE A 28 -1.14 -13.87 17.88
N SER A 29 -1.12 -14.00 19.21
CA SER A 29 -2.33 -14.30 19.99
C SER A 29 -3.34 -13.14 19.88
N ARG A 30 -4.62 -13.36 20.23
CA ARG A 30 -5.69 -12.33 20.05
C ARG A 30 -5.35 -10.97 20.68
N ASP A 31 -4.76 -10.99 21.87
CA ASP A 31 -4.44 -9.75 22.60
C ASP A 31 -3.22 -9.04 22.01
N GLU A 32 -2.19 -9.80 21.61
CA GLU A 32 -0.99 -9.27 20.95
C GLU A 32 -1.27 -8.77 19.53
N PHE A 33 -2.21 -9.41 18.82
CA PHE A 33 -2.65 -9.00 17.50
C PHE A 33 -3.28 -7.60 17.55
N SER A 34 -4.18 -7.36 18.50
CA SER A 34 -4.83 -6.06 18.68
C SER A 34 -3.81 -4.94 18.98
N ARG A 35 -2.84 -5.23 19.86
CA ARG A 35 -1.77 -4.28 20.20
C ARG A 35 -0.87 -3.97 19.00
N SER A 36 -0.49 -4.99 18.24
CA SER A 36 0.36 -4.85 17.06
C SER A 36 -0.37 -4.09 15.93
N MET A 37 -1.63 -4.42 15.69
CA MET A 37 -2.46 -3.71 14.70
C MET A 37 -2.69 -2.25 15.09
N SER A 38 -2.82 -1.95 16.39
CA SER A 38 -2.91 -0.56 16.87
C SER A 38 -1.65 0.25 16.55
N PHE A 39 -0.47 -0.37 16.71
CA PHE A 39 0.80 0.25 16.31
C PHE A 39 0.87 0.47 14.79
N VAL A 40 0.48 -0.52 13.98
CA VAL A 40 0.41 -0.39 12.52
C VAL A 40 -0.54 0.75 12.12
N ALA A 41 -1.72 0.86 12.73
CA ALA A 41 -2.68 1.91 12.46
C ALA A 41 -2.14 3.31 12.80
N LEU A 42 -1.41 3.43 13.91
CA LEU A 42 -0.74 4.68 14.30
C LEU A 42 0.29 5.09 13.24
N VAL A 43 1.15 4.16 12.81
CA VAL A 43 2.15 4.42 11.76
C VAL A 43 1.48 4.82 10.44
N MET A 44 0.39 4.13 10.05
CA MET A 44 -0.37 4.45 8.83
C MET A 44 -1.04 5.82 8.87
N THR A 45 -1.34 6.35 10.05
CA THR A 45 -1.92 7.68 10.23
C THR A 45 -0.86 8.77 10.17
N ILE A 46 0.33 8.51 10.73
CA ILE A 46 1.43 9.48 10.76
C ILE A 46 2.18 9.52 9.42
N ALA A 47 2.29 8.39 8.71
CA ALA A 47 3.07 8.29 7.48
C ALA A 47 2.64 9.29 6.38
N PRO A 48 1.34 9.49 6.06
CA PRO A 48 0.89 10.48 5.08
C PRO A 48 1.18 11.93 5.47
N LEU A 49 1.33 12.22 6.76
CA LEU A 49 1.70 13.54 7.25
C LEU A 49 3.20 13.79 7.04
N LEU A 50 4.03 12.80 7.36
CA LEU A 50 5.49 12.89 7.22
C LEU A 50 5.96 12.81 5.77
N ALA A 51 5.25 12.06 4.92
CA ALA A 51 5.60 11.88 3.51
C ALA A 51 5.86 13.21 2.77
N PRO A 52 4.89 14.15 2.67
CA PRO A 52 5.09 15.41 1.94
C PRO A 52 6.17 16.28 2.58
N LEU A 53 6.29 16.28 3.93
CA LEU A 53 7.35 17.01 4.63
C LEU A 53 8.73 16.51 4.23
N LEU A 54 8.95 15.19 4.34
CA LEU A 54 10.24 14.56 4.11
C LEU A 54 10.69 14.72 2.68
N GLY A 55 9.82 14.53 1.69
CA GLY A 55 10.31 14.64 0.34
C GLY A 55 10.04 15.96 -0.38
N ALA A 56 9.28 16.91 0.20
CA ALA A 56 9.52 18.31 -0.11
C ALA A 56 10.94 18.72 0.30
N TRP A 57 11.40 18.25 1.47
CA TRP A 57 12.77 18.49 1.93
C TRP A 57 13.81 17.80 1.03
N VAL A 58 13.66 16.51 0.71
CA VAL A 58 14.59 15.79 -0.20
C VAL A 58 14.65 16.48 -1.56
N MET A 59 13.50 16.86 -2.12
CA MET A 59 13.46 17.37 -3.47
C MET A 59 14.18 18.75 -3.57
N ASN A 60 14.25 19.55 -2.48
CA ASN A 60 14.95 20.85 -2.45
C ASN A 60 16.45 20.72 -2.73
N TRP A 61 17.03 19.56 -2.38
CA TRP A 61 18.46 19.29 -2.48
C TRP A 61 18.77 18.22 -3.54
N PHE A 62 17.81 17.33 -3.83
CA PHE A 62 17.98 16.17 -4.71
C PHE A 62 16.89 16.08 -5.78
N SER A 63 17.16 15.30 -6.83
CA SER A 63 16.15 15.00 -7.85
C SER A 63 15.11 13.99 -7.35
N TRP A 64 13.94 13.95 -8.01
CA TRP A 64 12.85 13.00 -7.75
C TRP A 64 13.30 11.52 -7.73
N HIS A 65 14.35 11.18 -8.48
CA HIS A 65 14.96 9.84 -8.47
C HIS A 65 15.44 9.41 -7.09
N ALA A 66 15.91 10.34 -6.24
CA ALA A 66 16.37 10.03 -4.89
C ALA A 66 15.25 9.43 -4.03
N ILE A 67 14.00 9.90 -4.21
CA ILE A 67 12.84 9.37 -3.51
C ILE A 67 12.61 7.89 -3.89
N PHE A 68 12.71 7.57 -5.18
CA PHE A 68 12.56 6.19 -5.66
C PHE A 68 13.65 5.27 -5.10
N TRP A 69 14.90 5.72 -5.09
CA TRP A 69 16.00 4.96 -4.52
C TRP A 69 15.84 4.75 -3.02
N SER A 70 15.40 5.76 -2.26
CA SER A 70 15.13 5.63 -0.83
C SER A 70 14.06 4.59 -0.54
N ILE A 71 12.95 4.60 -1.29
CA ILE A 71 11.88 3.60 -1.15
C ILE A 71 12.38 2.20 -1.54
N ALA A 72 13.17 2.10 -2.61
CA ALA A 72 13.73 0.82 -3.06
C ALA A 72 14.68 0.21 -2.02
N ILE A 73 15.56 1.02 -1.44
CA ILE A 73 16.48 0.59 -0.38
C ILE A 73 15.69 0.15 0.86
N ALA A 74 14.69 0.94 1.28
CA ALA A 74 13.83 0.57 2.40
C ALA A 74 13.09 -0.76 2.16
N ALA A 75 12.59 -0.99 0.94
CA ALA A 75 11.95 -2.24 0.56
C ALA A 75 12.92 -3.43 0.60
N ILE A 76 14.15 -3.27 0.13
CA ILE A 76 15.19 -4.31 0.19
C ILE A 76 15.55 -4.63 1.64
N ILE A 77 15.73 -3.62 2.49
CA ILE A 77 16.00 -3.81 3.93
C ILE A 77 14.85 -4.56 4.59
N ALA A 78 13.61 -4.15 4.33
CA ALA A 78 12.43 -4.83 4.86
C ALA A 78 12.35 -6.29 4.39
N ALA A 79 12.60 -6.57 3.11
CA ALA A 79 12.62 -7.92 2.57
C ALA A 79 13.72 -8.78 3.20
N ALA A 80 14.92 -8.21 3.41
CA ALA A 80 16.02 -8.90 4.08
C ALA A 80 15.68 -9.20 5.55
N LEU A 81 15.10 -8.24 6.27
CA LEU A 81 14.64 -8.46 7.64
C LEU A 81 13.57 -9.54 7.71
N ILE A 82 12.60 -9.53 6.79
CA ILE A 82 11.57 -10.58 6.71
C ILE A 82 12.22 -11.94 6.47
N ALA A 83 13.14 -12.05 5.52
CA ALA A 83 13.82 -13.30 5.19
C ALA A 83 14.68 -13.86 6.34
N LEU A 84 15.25 -12.98 7.18
CA LEU A 84 16.11 -13.37 8.29
C LEU A 84 15.35 -13.63 9.60
N TYR A 85 14.31 -12.85 9.90
CA TYR A 85 13.64 -12.86 11.20
C TYR A 85 12.29 -13.57 11.21
N ILE A 86 11.66 -13.80 10.05
CA ILE A 86 10.40 -14.51 9.98
C ILE A 86 10.70 -15.98 9.70
N PRO A 87 10.74 -16.85 10.73
CA PRO A 87 10.83 -18.28 10.50
C PRO A 87 9.61 -18.72 9.67
N GLU A 88 9.82 -19.65 8.73
CA GLU A 88 8.75 -20.24 7.91
C GLU A 88 7.51 -20.56 8.78
N THR A 89 6.51 -19.69 8.71
CA THR A 89 5.31 -19.72 9.56
C THR A 89 4.38 -20.89 9.21
N LEU A 90 4.72 -21.68 8.19
CA LEU A 90 3.93 -22.81 7.73
C LEU A 90 4.65 -24.14 7.98
N PRO A 91 4.37 -24.83 9.11
CA PRO A 91 4.76 -26.22 9.30
C PRO A 91 4.30 -27.05 8.11
N LYS A 92 5.16 -27.93 7.58
CA LYS A 92 4.86 -28.79 6.41
C LYS A 92 3.52 -29.56 6.54
N GLN A 93 3.05 -29.79 7.77
CA GLN A 93 1.81 -30.50 8.09
C GLN A 93 0.51 -29.70 7.83
N HIS A 94 0.57 -28.36 7.77
CA HIS A 94 -0.60 -27.51 7.47
C HIS A 94 -0.64 -27.01 6.02
N ARG A 95 0.24 -27.53 5.14
CA ARG A 95 0.19 -27.25 3.71
C ARG A 95 -1.09 -27.83 3.12
N GLN A 96 -2.15 -27.01 3.05
CA GLN A 96 -3.29 -27.31 2.19
C GLN A 96 -2.77 -27.52 0.77
N ARG A 97 -3.18 -28.61 0.11
CA ARG A 97 -2.86 -28.84 -1.31
C ARG A 97 -3.29 -27.60 -2.07
N PHE A 98 -2.33 -26.86 -2.63
CA PHE A 98 -2.56 -25.64 -3.38
C PHE A 98 -3.32 -25.97 -4.67
N SER A 99 -4.63 -26.13 -4.58
CA SER A 99 -5.50 -26.41 -5.71
C SER A 99 -5.99 -25.08 -6.24
N LEU A 100 -5.33 -24.58 -7.29
CA LEU A 100 -5.74 -23.37 -8.01
C LEU A 100 -7.23 -23.42 -8.38
N ARG A 101 -7.76 -24.61 -8.67
CA ARG A 101 -9.18 -24.84 -8.97
C ARG A 101 -10.10 -24.55 -7.77
N VAL A 102 -9.71 -24.96 -6.57
CA VAL A 102 -10.49 -24.70 -5.35
C VAL A 102 -10.39 -23.22 -4.97
N THR A 103 -9.20 -22.63 -5.01
CA THR A 103 -9.01 -21.19 -4.74
C THR A 103 -9.82 -20.33 -5.71
N PHE A 104 -9.78 -20.65 -7.02
CA PHE A 104 -10.55 -19.92 -8.03
C PHE A 104 -12.07 -20.11 -7.85
N SER A 105 -12.52 -21.31 -7.50
CA SER A 105 -13.93 -21.57 -7.18
C SER A 105 -14.40 -20.77 -5.95
N GLN A 106 -13.56 -20.64 -4.91
CA GLN A 106 -13.86 -19.84 -3.73
C GLN A 106 -13.94 -18.35 -4.09
N PHE A 107 -13.00 -17.83 -4.89
CA PHE A 107 -13.09 -16.45 -5.41
C PHE A 107 -14.38 -16.21 -6.19
N ILE A 108 -14.77 -17.11 -7.11
CA ILE A 108 -16.04 -16.99 -7.84
C ILE A 108 -17.24 -17.01 -6.89
N SER A 109 -17.20 -17.84 -5.86
CA SER A 109 -18.27 -17.90 -4.85
C SER A 109 -18.40 -16.59 -4.07
N LEU A 110 -17.29 -15.91 -3.77
CA LEU A 110 -17.30 -14.58 -3.14
C LEU A 110 -17.96 -13.53 -4.05
N PHE A 111 -17.71 -13.57 -5.36
CA PHE A 111 -18.38 -12.70 -6.34
C PHE A 111 -19.88 -12.99 -6.48
N ARG A 112 -20.33 -14.24 -6.26
CA ARG A 112 -21.75 -14.61 -6.28
C ARG A 112 -22.51 -14.13 -5.04
N ALA A 113 -21.81 -13.94 -3.92
CA ALA A 113 -22.41 -13.40 -2.70
C ALA A 113 -22.61 -11.88 -2.82
N ARG A 114 -23.82 -11.46 -3.23
CA ARG A 114 -24.17 -10.05 -3.47
C ARG A 114 -23.77 -9.11 -2.32
N ARG A 115 -23.92 -9.55 -1.07
CA ARG A 115 -23.51 -8.75 0.11
C ARG A 115 -22.00 -8.48 0.12
N VAL A 116 -21.18 -9.51 -0.12
CA VAL A 116 -19.72 -9.39 -0.18
C VAL A 116 -19.30 -8.48 -1.33
N LEU A 117 -19.89 -8.67 -2.51
CA LEU A 117 -19.63 -7.82 -3.67
C LEU A 117 -19.98 -6.35 -3.40
N CYS A 118 -21.12 -6.08 -2.75
CA CYS A 118 -21.50 -4.72 -2.36
C CYS A 118 -20.48 -4.09 -1.39
N TYR A 119 -19.95 -4.83 -0.42
CA TYR A 119 -18.92 -4.30 0.49
C TYR A 119 -17.59 -4.03 -0.23
N ILE A 120 -17.16 -4.90 -1.13
CA ILE A 120 -15.95 -4.70 -1.94
C ILE A 120 -16.10 -3.47 -2.85
N LEU A 121 -17.25 -3.35 -3.54
CA LEU A 121 -17.50 -2.21 -4.42
C LEU A 121 -17.65 -0.90 -3.63
N ALA A 122 -18.35 -0.90 -2.51
CA ALA A 122 -18.50 0.28 -1.67
C ALA A 122 -17.13 0.78 -1.17
N SER A 123 -16.31 -0.12 -0.59
CA SER A 123 -14.96 0.24 -0.14
C SER A 123 -14.04 0.68 -1.28
N GLY A 124 -14.09 -0.04 -2.42
CA GLY A 124 -13.31 0.29 -3.60
C GLY A 124 -13.66 1.67 -4.19
N PHE A 125 -14.96 1.99 -4.32
CA PHE A 125 -15.41 3.29 -4.80
C PHE A 125 -15.10 4.42 -3.82
N SER A 126 -15.25 4.19 -2.51
CA SER A 126 -14.84 5.18 -1.50
C SER A 126 -13.34 5.51 -1.61
N PHE A 127 -12.49 4.49 -1.76
CA PHE A 127 -11.06 4.68 -1.91
C PHE A 127 -10.70 5.36 -3.24
N ALA A 128 -11.33 4.94 -4.35
CA ALA A 128 -11.16 5.59 -5.64
C ALA A 128 -11.58 7.07 -5.62
N GLY A 129 -12.68 7.40 -4.93
CA GLY A 129 -13.12 8.77 -4.73
C GLY A 129 -12.10 9.61 -3.96
N MET A 130 -11.54 9.06 -2.87
CA MET A 130 -10.49 9.72 -2.10
C MET A 130 -9.24 10.00 -2.95
N PHE A 131 -8.76 9.03 -3.73
CA PHE A 131 -7.59 9.20 -4.60
C PHE A 131 -7.84 10.12 -5.78
N SER A 132 -9.05 10.09 -6.35
CA SER A 132 -9.47 11.03 -7.40
C SER A 132 -9.45 12.47 -6.90
N PHE A 133 -9.96 12.71 -5.68
CA PHE A 133 -9.87 14.02 -5.03
C PHE A 133 -8.41 14.44 -4.79
N LEU A 134 -7.58 13.56 -4.21
CA LEU A 134 -6.16 13.83 -3.97
C LEU A 134 -5.40 14.22 -5.25
N SER A 135 -5.61 13.46 -6.33
CA SER A 135 -4.94 13.68 -7.62
C SER A 135 -5.47 14.92 -8.33
N GLY A 136 -6.78 15.15 -8.29
CA GLY A 136 -7.44 16.28 -8.95
C GLY A 136 -7.11 17.64 -8.33
N ARG A 137 -6.81 17.68 -7.02
CA ARG A 137 -6.49 18.94 -6.31
C ARG A 137 -5.31 19.68 -6.92
N ALA A 138 -4.23 18.98 -7.30
CA ALA A 138 -3.05 19.63 -7.88
C ALA A 138 -3.36 20.25 -9.26
N PHE A 139 -4.20 19.57 -10.06
CA PHE A 139 -4.64 20.07 -11.37
C PHE A 139 -5.60 21.27 -11.26
N CYS A 140 -6.57 21.19 -10.34
CA CYS A 140 -7.50 22.29 -10.09
C CYS A 140 -6.77 23.53 -9.54
N LEU A 141 -5.84 23.36 -8.60
CA LEU A 141 -5.06 24.46 -8.03
C LEU A 141 -4.24 25.18 -9.12
N TYR A 142 -3.62 24.43 -10.04
CA TYR A 142 -2.92 24.99 -11.20
C TYR A 142 -3.85 25.81 -12.11
N ARG A 143 -5.08 25.36 -12.31
CA ARG A 143 -6.04 26.01 -13.22
C ARG A 143 -6.70 27.24 -12.61
N THR A 144 -6.88 27.29 -11.30
CA THR A 144 -7.58 28.38 -10.60
C THR A 144 -6.63 29.52 -10.18
N THR A 145 -5.35 29.25 -9.94
CA THR A 145 -4.37 30.26 -9.49
C THR A 145 -3.43 30.69 -10.62
N TRP A 146 -3.76 31.81 -11.27
CA TRP A 146 -3.04 32.46 -12.39
C TRP A 146 -1.66 33.06 -12.01
N TYR A 147 -0.81 32.42 -11.21
CA TYR A 147 0.52 32.96 -10.86
C TYR A 147 1.61 31.88 -10.77
N SER A 148 2.63 32.04 -11.62
CA SER A 148 4.09 31.81 -11.51
C SER A 148 4.70 30.96 -10.36
N ILE A 149 4.01 30.00 -9.75
CA ILE A 149 4.56 29.11 -8.73
C ILE A 149 4.76 27.75 -9.38
N ARG A 150 6.01 27.35 -9.64
CA ARG A 150 6.37 26.06 -10.24
C ARG A 150 5.77 24.91 -9.41
N PRO A 151 4.71 24.22 -9.87
CA PRO A 151 3.92 23.31 -9.05
C PRO A 151 4.43 21.87 -9.05
N ILE A 152 5.62 21.62 -9.60
CA ILE A 152 6.17 20.26 -9.79
C ILE A 152 6.27 19.49 -8.46
N TRP A 153 6.41 20.21 -7.35
CA TRP A 153 6.56 19.68 -6.01
C TRP A 153 5.28 19.10 -5.41
N LEU A 154 4.10 19.52 -5.88
CA LEU A 154 2.82 19.01 -5.36
C LEU A 154 2.29 17.84 -6.19
N VAL A 155 2.61 17.79 -7.49
CA VAL A 155 2.13 16.75 -8.42
C VAL A 155 2.94 15.46 -8.29
N LEU A 156 4.23 15.53 -7.94
CA LEU A 156 5.09 14.33 -7.85
C LEU A 156 4.86 13.44 -6.62
N TRP A 157 3.95 13.84 -5.72
CA TRP A 157 3.63 13.16 -4.46
C TRP A 157 2.42 12.23 -4.53
N PHE A 158 1.72 12.16 -5.67
CA PHE A 158 0.61 11.24 -5.91
C PHE A 158 0.81 10.44 -7.20
#